data_AF-A0A5R8YHC0-F1
#
_entry.id   AF-A0A5R8YHC0-F1
#
_cell.length_a   1.000
_cell.length_b   1.000
_cell.length_c   1.000
_cell.angle_alpha   90.00
_cell.angle_beta   90.00
_cell.angle_gamma   90.00
#
_symmetry.space_group_name_H-M   'P 1'
#
loop_
_entity.id
_entity.type
_entity.pdbx_description
1 polymer ?
#
loop_
_entity_poly.entity_id
_entity_poly.type
_entity_poly.pdbx_seq_one_letter_code
_entity_poly.pdbx_strand_id
1 'polypeptide(L)'
;MGKFKGRLAFLRDLDALGPTQAWLESVPSEKIAHFAGEARVTNVADLRKVLDEDKRFTLIVSLLHTVRTGVRDDVVTMFCKWMTAIHTKGRDQLETLQEVHRAESEGLLACLATSWTASARP
;
A
#
# COMPACT_ATOMS: atom_id res chain seq x y z
N MET A 1 8.02 -6.61 1.25
CA MET A 1 7.02 -7.71 1.27
C MET A 1 6.57 -8.10 2.68
N GLY A 2 7.47 -8.46 3.62
CA GLY A 2 7.09 -8.91 4.97
C GLY A 2 6.18 -7.93 5.74
N LYS A 3 6.55 -6.63 5.78
CA LYS A 3 5.73 -5.58 6.44
C LYS A 3 4.32 -5.45 5.85
N PHE A 4 4.19 -5.52 4.53
CA PHE A 4 2.89 -5.48 3.83
C PHE A 4 2.01 -6.69 4.19
N LYS A 5 2.58 -7.90 4.13
CA LYS A 5 1.87 -9.12 4.54
C LYS A 5 1.40 -9.06 6.00
N GLY A 6 2.26 -8.57 6.89
CA GLY A 6 1.90 -8.37 8.30
C GLY A 6 0.76 -7.36 8.48
N ARG A 7 0.81 -6.22 7.79
CA ARG A 7 -0.25 -5.21 7.87
C ARG A 7 -1.57 -5.71 7.28
N LEU A 8 -1.52 -6.49 6.20
CA LEU A 8 -2.68 -7.13 5.58
C LEU A 8 -3.31 -8.20 6.49
N ALA A 9 -2.49 -9.02 7.15
CA ALA A 9 -2.98 -9.98 8.14
C ALA A 9 -3.67 -9.27 9.31
N PHE A 10 -3.07 -8.20 9.82
CA PHE A 10 -3.69 -7.39 10.87
C PHE A 10 -5.01 -6.76 10.41
N LEU A 11 -5.10 -6.26 9.18
CA LEU A 11 -6.35 -5.75 8.61
C LEU A 11 -7.44 -6.82 8.60
N ARG A 12 -7.09 -8.04 8.19
CA ARG A 12 -8.02 -9.18 8.18
C ARG A 12 -8.52 -9.53 9.58
N ASP A 13 -7.63 -9.51 10.57
CA ASP A 13 -8.00 -9.79 11.96
C ASP A 13 -8.93 -8.70 12.51
N LEU A 14 -8.73 -7.43 12.13
CA LEU A 14 -9.66 -6.33 12.44
C LEU A 14 -11.00 -6.45 11.72
N ASP A 15 -10.99 -6.87 10.44
CA ASP A 15 -12.22 -7.10 9.66
C ASP A 15 -13.08 -8.21 10.28
N ALA A 16 -12.45 -9.22 10.89
CA ALA A 16 -13.13 -10.33 11.58
C ALA A 16 -13.89 -9.90 12.84
N LEU A 17 -13.55 -8.74 13.43
CA LEU A 17 -14.26 -8.21 14.60
C LEU A 17 -15.64 -7.67 14.27
N GLY A 18 -15.94 -7.39 12.99
CA GLY A 18 -17.29 -7.06 12.53
C GLY A 18 -17.40 -5.75 11.72
N PRO A 19 -18.62 -5.42 11.26
CA PRO A 19 -18.87 -4.28 10.36
C PRO A 19 -18.99 -2.96 11.14
N THR A 20 -17.88 -2.47 11.70
CA THR A 20 -17.87 -1.22 12.50
C THR A 20 -18.48 0.01 11.82
N GLN A 21 -18.41 0.10 10.49
CA GLN A 21 -19.03 1.18 9.74
C GLN A 21 -20.57 1.15 9.83
N ALA A 22 -21.18 -0.04 9.79
CA ALA A 22 -22.63 -0.19 9.92
C ALA A 22 -23.10 0.15 11.34
N TRP A 23 -22.31 -0.20 12.36
CA TRP A 23 -22.62 0.13 13.76
C TRP A 23 -22.56 1.63 14.06
N LEU A 24 -21.87 2.42 13.23
CA LEU A 24 -21.67 3.86 13.40
C LEU A 24 -22.38 4.68 12.32
N GLU A 25 -23.28 4.10 11.53
CA GLU A 25 -23.89 4.77 10.37
C GLU A 25 -24.62 6.08 10.73
N SER A 26 -25.21 6.16 11.92
CA SER A 26 -25.89 7.35 12.43
C SER A 26 -24.98 8.34 13.15
N VAL A 27 -23.70 8.03 13.32
CA VAL A 27 -22.74 8.84 14.09
C VAL A 27 -21.91 9.70 13.14
N PRO A 28 -21.90 11.04 13.30
CA PRO A 28 -21.05 11.92 12.50
C PRO A 28 -19.56 11.58 12.63
N SER A 29 -18.81 11.70 11.53
CA SER A 29 -17.39 11.35 11.47
C SER A 29 -16.53 12.12 12.47
N GLU A 30 -16.83 13.40 12.75
CA GLU A 30 -16.09 14.15 13.77
C GLU A 30 -16.30 13.58 15.18
N LYS A 31 -17.52 13.10 15.49
CA LYS A 31 -17.80 12.45 16.76
C LYS A 31 -17.10 11.09 16.87
N ILE A 32 -17.07 10.31 15.79
CA ILE A 32 -16.31 9.05 15.74
C ILE A 32 -14.84 9.33 16.04
N ALA A 33 -14.24 10.33 15.39
CA ALA A 33 -12.85 10.71 15.62
C ALA A 33 -12.61 11.17 17.07
N HIS A 34 -13.53 11.95 17.64
CA HIS A 34 -13.46 12.38 19.03
C HIS A 34 -13.48 11.19 20.01
N PHE A 35 -14.46 10.30 19.88
CA PHE A 35 -14.59 9.11 20.73
C PHE A 35 -13.42 8.14 20.57
N ALA A 36 -12.91 7.96 19.34
CA ALA A 36 -11.70 7.18 19.10
C ALA A 36 -10.47 7.79 19.79
N GLY A 37 -10.37 9.13 19.81
CA GLY A 37 -9.34 9.86 20.54
C GLY A 37 -9.42 9.64 22.05
N GLU A 38 -10.62 9.80 22.63
CA GLU A 38 -10.89 9.54 24.04
C GLU A 38 -10.56 8.08 24.42
N ALA A 39 -11.04 7.12 23.64
CA ALA A 39 -10.81 5.69 23.86
C ALA A 39 -9.33 5.31 23.78
N ARG A 40 -8.55 5.97 22.91
CA ARG A 40 -7.11 5.67 22.72
C ARG A 40 -6.27 5.99 23.93
N VAL A 41 -6.62 7.03 24.68
CA VAL A 41 -5.90 7.44 25.89
C VAL A 41 -6.50 6.83 27.17
N THR A 42 -7.66 6.20 27.05
CA THR A 42 -8.34 5.53 28.17
C THR A 42 -7.80 4.12 28.34
N ASN A 43 -7.19 3.82 29.49
CA ASN A 43 -6.75 2.46 29.80
C ASN A 43 -7.95 1.53 30.01
N VAL A 44 -7.75 0.23 29.78
CA VAL A 44 -8.78 -0.82 29.92
C VAL A 44 -9.41 -0.83 31.32
N ALA A 45 -8.62 -0.55 32.36
CA ALA A 45 -9.12 -0.47 33.72
C ALA A 45 -10.14 0.66 33.91
N ASP A 46 -9.92 1.81 33.28
CA ASP A 46 -10.83 2.97 33.36
C ASP A 46 -12.01 2.82 32.42
N LEU A 47 -11.80 2.20 31.26
CA LEU A 47 -12.87 1.85 30.34
C LEU A 47 -13.92 0.91 30.99
N ARG A 48 -13.47 -0.01 31.85
CA ARG A 48 -14.35 -0.89 32.64
C ARG A 48 -15.17 -0.16 33.70
N LYS A 49 -14.71 1.02 34.17
CA LYS A 49 -15.43 1.84 35.15
C LYS A 49 -16.52 2.69 34.51
N VAL A 50 -16.59 2.77 33.19
CA VAL A 50 -17.69 3.41 32.48
C VAL A 50 -18.94 2.55 32.71
N LEU A 51 -19.84 3.04 33.58
CA LEU A 51 -21.06 2.35 33.99
C LEU A 51 -22.12 2.33 32.88
N ASP A 52 -22.11 3.36 32.03
CA ASP A 52 -22.95 3.45 30.85
C ASP A 52 -22.39 2.53 29.75
N GLU A 53 -23.13 1.45 29.47
CA GLU A 53 -22.73 0.45 28.50
C GLU A 53 -22.72 0.99 27.07
N ASP A 54 -23.67 1.84 26.71
CA ASP A 54 -23.78 2.44 25.38
C ASP A 54 -22.60 3.38 25.12
N LYS A 55 -22.24 4.19 26.12
CA LYS A 55 -21.04 5.04 26.05
C LYS A 55 -19.78 4.19 25.89
N ARG A 56 -19.63 3.15 26.70
CA ARG A 56 -18.46 2.25 26.65
C ARG A 56 -18.36 1.58 25.28
N PHE A 57 -19.46 1.09 24.73
CA PHE A 57 -19.49 0.46 23.41
C PHE A 57 -19.15 1.45 22.30
N THR A 58 -19.69 2.67 22.37
CA THR A 58 -19.41 3.75 21.40
C THR A 58 -17.92 4.09 21.35
N LEU A 59 -17.25 4.18 22.50
CA LEU A 59 -15.80 4.42 22.58
C LEU A 59 -15.00 3.29 21.92
N ILE A 60 -15.31 2.03 22.24
CA ILE A 60 -14.62 0.86 21.69
C ILE A 60 -14.82 0.77 20.18
N VAL A 61 -16.06 0.86 19.72
CA VAL A 61 -16.39 0.71 18.29
C VAL A 61 -15.81 1.86 17.48
N SER A 62 -15.82 3.08 18.01
CA SER A 62 -15.18 4.24 17.37
C SER A 62 -13.67 4.05 17.24
N LEU A 63 -13.00 3.59 18.30
CA LEU A 63 -11.57 3.27 18.26
C LEU A 63 -11.27 2.17 17.23
N LEU A 64 -12.04 1.08 17.25
CA LEU A 64 -11.87 -0.04 16.34
C LEU A 64 -12.07 0.41 14.88
N HIS A 65 -13.09 1.22 14.62
CA HIS A 65 -13.35 1.80 13.31
C HIS A 65 -12.16 2.62 12.81
N THR A 66 -11.67 3.58 13.61
CA THR A 66 -10.52 4.42 13.23
C THR A 66 -9.23 3.63 13.04
N VAL A 67 -8.98 2.60 13.85
CA VAL A 67 -7.81 1.72 13.66
C VAL A 67 -7.95 0.94 12.36
N ARG A 68 -9.14 0.37 12.08
CA ARG A 68 -9.41 -0.38 10.85
C ARG A 68 -9.25 0.46 9.60
N THR A 69 -9.80 1.67 9.57
CA THR A 69 -9.67 2.58 8.42
C THR A 69 -8.23 2.99 8.19
N GLY A 70 -7.49 3.37 9.25
CA GLY A 70 -6.07 3.70 9.12
C GLY A 70 -5.21 2.52 8.63
N VAL A 71 -5.48 1.30 9.10
CA VAL A 71 -4.77 0.10 8.63
C VAL A 71 -5.10 -0.19 7.17
N ARG A 72 -6.36 0.02 6.74
CA ARG A 72 -6.77 -0.11 5.33
C ARG A 72 -6.00 0.88 4.45
N ASP A 73 -5.90 2.15 4.86
CA ASP A 73 -5.18 3.17 4.12
C ASP A 73 -3.67 2.87 4.02
N ASP A 74 -3.09 2.34 5.09
CA ASP A 74 -1.69 1.87 5.09
C ASP A 74 -1.47 0.75 4.07
N VAL A 75 -2.37 -0.25 4.05
CA VAL A 75 -2.29 -1.37 3.09
C VAL A 75 -2.38 -0.86 1.67
N VAL A 76 -3.33 0.03 1.36
CA VAL A 76 -3.46 0.65 0.04
C VAL A 76 -2.19 1.42 -0.33
N THR A 77 -1.68 2.24 0.58
CA THR A 77 -0.46 3.04 0.36
C THR A 77 0.75 2.13 0.09
N MET A 78 0.93 1.07 0.87
CA MET A 78 2.01 0.10 0.68
C MET A 78 1.90 -0.64 -0.66
N PHE A 79 0.67 -1.02 -1.04
CA PHE A 79 0.40 -1.67 -2.31
C PHE A 79 0.76 -0.77 -3.50
N CYS A 80 0.29 0.48 -3.50
CA CYS A 80 0.60 1.45 -4.55
C CYS A 80 2.12 1.67 -4.68
N LYS A 81 2.82 1.89 -3.56
CA LYS A 81 4.29 2.04 -3.57
C LYS A 81 4.99 0.82 -4.15
N TRP A 82 4.51 -0.37 -3.83
CA TRP A 82 5.07 -1.61 -4.37
C TRP A 82 4.85 -1.71 -5.88
N MET A 83 3.65 -1.39 -6.38
CA MET A 83 3.35 -1.38 -7.81
C MET A 83 4.20 -0.36 -8.57
N THR A 84 4.39 0.84 -8.02
CA THR A 84 5.29 1.84 -8.60
C THR A 84 6.72 1.30 -8.71
N ALA A 85 7.25 0.67 -7.66
CA ALA A 85 8.59 0.11 -7.68
C ALA A 85 8.75 -1.00 -8.73
N ILE A 86 7.75 -1.87 -8.90
CA ILE A 86 7.75 -2.88 -9.97
C ILE A 86 7.79 -2.22 -11.34
N HIS A 87 6.92 -1.23 -11.56
CA HIS A 87 6.82 -0.56 -12.86
C HIS A 87 8.12 0.18 -13.21
N THR A 88 8.70 0.92 -12.27
CA THR A 88 9.99 1.59 -12.47
C THR A 88 11.07 0.59 -12.80
N LYS A 89 11.22 -0.49 -12.02
CA LYS A 89 12.22 -1.53 -12.30
C LYS A 89 12.03 -2.17 -13.67
N GLY A 90 10.79 -2.44 -14.07
CA GLY A 90 10.50 -3.01 -15.38
C GLY A 90 10.87 -2.07 -16.52
N ARG A 91 10.58 -0.77 -16.38
CA ARG A 91 10.98 0.25 -17.35
C ARG A 91 12.50 0.35 -17.48
N ASP A 92 13.21 0.42 -16.36
CA ASP A 92 14.68 0.57 -16.36
C ASP A 92 15.35 -0.66 -16.99
N GLN A 93 14.82 -1.87 -16.73
CA GLN A 93 15.28 -3.10 -17.37
C GLN A 93 15.01 -3.12 -18.88
N LEU A 94 13.85 -2.62 -19.31
CA LEU A 94 13.50 -2.52 -20.73
C LEU A 94 14.42 -1.53 -21.45
N GLU A 95 14.70 -0.37 -20.85
CA GLU A 95 15.62 0.63 -21.40
C GLU A 95 17.02 0.05 -21.54
N THR A 96 17.53 -0.62 -20.51
CA THR A 96 18.82 -1.32 -20.57
C THR A 96 18.87 -2.33 -21.71
N LEU A 97 17.80 -3.12 -21.90
CA LEU A 97 17.75 -4.12 -22.97
C LEU A 97 17.71 -3.46 -24.36
N GLN A 98 17.01 -2.35 -24.50
CA GLN A 98 16.96 -1.59 -25.74
C GLN A 98 18.32 -0.98 -26.11
N GLU A 99 19.07 -0.49 -25.13
CA GLU A 99 20.44 0.02 -25.33
C GLU A 99 21.38 -1.09 -25.81
N VAL A 100 21.34 -2.26 -25.17
CA VAL A 100 22.14 -3.43 -25.59
C VAL A 100 21.82 -3.83 -27.03
N HIS A 101 20.53 -3.98 -27.37
CA HIS A 101 20.13 -4.33 -28.73
C HIS A 101 20.49 -3.25 -29.77
N ARG A 102 20.43 -1.97 -29.41
CA ARG A 102 20.86 -0.89 -30.29
C ARG A 102 22.36 -0.99 -30.56
N ALA A 103 23.19 -1.19 -29.52
CA ALA A 103 24.63 -1.34 -29.67
C ALA A 103 25.02 -2.56 -30.52
N GLU A 104 24.34 -3.71 -30.32
CA GLU A 104 24.52 -4.91 -31.15
C GLU A 104 24.18 -4.64 -32.62
N SER A 105 23.03 -3.99 -32.86
CA SER A 105 22.57 -3.66 -34.21
C SER A 105 23.54 -2.70 -34.91
N GLU A 106 24.01 -1.66 -34.21
CA GLU A 106 25.01 -0.72 -34.73
C GLU A 106 26.33 -1.42 -35.04
N GLY A 107 26.79 -2.33 -34.18
CA GLY A 107 27.99 -3.12 -34.41
C GLY A 107 27.89 -4.00 -35.66
N LEU A 108 26.77 -4.70 -35.84
CA LEU A 108 26.53 -5.53 -37.03
C LEU A 108 26.50 -4.68 -38.31
N LEU A 109 25.83 -3.52 -38.28
CA LEU A 109 25.80 -2.59 -39.41
C LEU A 109 27.21 -2.08 -39.77
N ALA A 110 28.03 -1.77 -38.78
CA ALA A 110 29.41 -1.35 -38.99
C ALA A 110 30.27 -2.47 -39.63
N CYS A 111 30.13 -3.71 -39.16
CA CYS A 111 30.80 -4.86 -39.77
C CYS A 111 30.37 -5.06 -41.23
N LEU A 112 29.07 -4.93 -41.54
CA LEU A 112 28.58 -5.03 -42.91
C LEU A 112 29.13 -3.91 -43.79
N ALA A 113 29.10 -2.66 -43.32
CA ALA A 113 29.61 -1.51 -44.06
C ALA A 113 31.12 -1.64 -44.38
N THR A 114 31.92 -2.11 -43.42
CA THR A 114 33.36 -2.33 -43.63
C THR A 114 33.63 -3.47 -44.63
N SER A 115 32.90 -4.58 -44.56
CA SER A 115 33.03 -5.66 -45.54
C SER A 115 32.62 -5.22 -46.95
N TRP A 116 31.55 -4.43 -47.07
CA TRP A 116 31.07 -3.90 -48.34
C TRP A 116 32.09 -2.97 -48.97
N THR A 117 32.63 -2.02 -48.20
CA THR A 117 33.67 -1.09 -48.69
C THR A 117 34.99 -1.80 -49.05
N ALA A 118 35.33 -2.90 -48.37
CA ALA A 118 36.47 -3.73 -48.74
C ALA A 118 36.24 -4.49 -50.05
N SER A 119 35.03 -4.98 -50.31
CA SER A 119 34.66 -5.68 -51.55
C SER A 119 34.47 -4.76 -52.76
N ALA A 120 34.19 -3.47 -52.54
CA ALA A 120 33.98 -2.46 -53.58
C ALA A 120 35.28 -1.75 -54.03
N ARG A 121 36.44 -2.16 -53.50
CA ARG A 121 37.75 -1.62 -53.86
C ARG A 121 38.31 -2.47 -55.03
N PRO A 122 38.61 -1.87 -56.21
CA PRO A 122 39.06 -2.60 -57.39
C PRO A 122 40.45 -3.24 -57.23
#